data_AF-A0A376E3N7-F1
#
_entry.id   AF-A0A376E3N7-F1
#
_cell.length_a   1.000
_cell.length_b   1.000
_cell.length_c   1.000
_cell.angle_alpha   90.00
_cell.angle_beta   90.00
_cell.angle_gamma   90.00
#
_symmetry.space_group_name_H-M   'P 1'
#
loop_
_entity.id
_entity.type
_entity.pdbx_description
1 polymer ?
#
loop_
_entity_poly.entity_id
_entity_poly.type
_entity_poly.pdbx_seq_one_letter_code
_entity_poly.pdbx_strand_id
1 'polypeptide(L)'
;MIHDERAEKFRQIVENKFQIYNSLFMSLPYDKMTNIGMLLPFLYEESRNGYEEGKTPEEIVEEFFKNHTDLQTEEQKLELLFKVIQYIERQVVLFDSIEDAAFPNLHSESDSGTVTNLFERSYQDQKLEKVREKLEDFTVKVVFTAHPTQFYPSSVQRIIQDLRGAITSDSVTQIDMLLQQLGKTPFVNKEKPTPIDEALSIISYLRYVYYDTIGELFTKIKKTFGSSHFHLHEDIIQLGFWPGGDRDGNPFVTADVTKRVAEELRSAILKSYYSHLKFIRRRLSFRGVSEVLTQLSDDLYRAIFNGDIITAEDILKKADEAEKILVNEHNSLFLDLLANFRDRGENFRNSLCNAGYSPGQQDSSESH
;
A
#
# COMPACT_ATOMS: atom_id res chain seq x y z
N MET A 1 -11.71 25.37 17.00
CA MET A 1 -12.80 25.21 16.02
C MET A 1 -12.46 24.17 14.95
N ILE A 2 -11.55 24.41 13.99
CA ILE A 2 -11.19 23.39 12.96
C ILE A 2 -10.55 22.12 13.57
N HIS A 3 -9.67 22.29 14.57
CA HIS A 3 -9.09 21.15 15.30
C HIS A 3 -10.15 20.36 16.09
N ASP A 4 -11.18 21.03 16.59
CA ASP A 4 -12.27 20.40 17.33
C ASP A 4 -13.23 19.64 16.40
N GLU A 5 -13.49 20.16 15.19
CA GLU A 5 -14.29 19.49 14.17
C GLU A 5 -13.61 18.24 13.62
N ARG A 6 -12.29 18.28 13.38
CA ARG A 6 -11.54 17.10 12.92
C ARG A 6 -11.46 16.03 14.00
N ALA A 7 -11.22 16.43 15.25
CA ALA A 7 -11.24 15.52 16.40
C ALA A 7 -12.64 14.90 16.62
N GLU A 8 -13.71 15.70 16.50
CA GLU A 8 -15.09 15.20 16.54
C GLU A 8 -15.36 14.20 15.42
N LYS A 9 -14.94 14.52 14.19
CA LYS A 9 -15.10 13.61 13.04
C LYS A 9 -14.36 12.30 13.27
N PHE A 10 -13.11 12.37 13.72
CA PHE A 10 -12.30 11.20 14.07
C PHE A 10 -12.99 10.33 15.12
N ARG A 11 -13.47 10.93 16.22
CA ARG A 11 -14.28 10.24 17.22
C ARG A 11 -15.49 9.53 16.61
N GLN A 12 -16.23 10.21 15.75
CA GLN A 12 -17.45 9.66 15.16
C GLN A 12 -17.21 8.49 14.21
N ILE A 13 -16.20 8.58 13.33
CA ILE A 13 -16.01 7.59 12.26
C ILE A 13 -14.90 6.57 12.54
N VAL A 14 -14.03 6.83 13.52
CA VAL A 14 -12.97 5.90 13.95
C VAL A 14 -13.27 5.36 15.34
N GLU A 15 -13.27 6.20 16.39
CA GLU A 15 -13.37 5.72 17.78
C GLU A 15 -14.70 4.98 18.05
N ASN A 16 -15.83 5.56 17.65
CA ASN A 16 -17.13 4.93 17.86
C ASN A 16 -17.27 3.61 17.08
N LYS A 17 -16.80 3.58 15.83
CA LYS A 17 -16.80 2.34 15.01
C LYS A 17 -15.90 1.28 15.64
N PHE A 18 -14.73 1.69 16.14
CA PHE A 18 -13.82 0.80 16.86
C PHE A 18 -14.50 0.21 18.10
N GLN A 19 -15.14 1.03 18.94
CA GLN A 19 -15.84 0.54 20.12
C GLN A 19 -16.93 -0.49 19.78
N ILE A 20 -17.72 -0.24 18.74
CA ILE A 20 -18.79 -1.16 18.30
C ILE A 20 -18.19 -2.49 17.84
N TYR A 21 -17.24 -2.45 16.91
CA TYR A 21 -16.67 -3.68 16.34
C TYR A 21 -15.77 -4.42 17.31
N ASN A 22 -15.09 -3.71 18.20
CA ASN A 22 -14.33 -4.30 19.29
C ASN A 22 -15.27 -5.01 20.27
N SER A 23 -16.46 -4.47 20.54
CA SER A 23 -17.47 -5.16 21.36
C SER A 23 -17.96 -6.45 20.70
N LEU A 24 -18.17 -6.45 19.37
CA LEU A 24 -18.46 -7.67 18.62
C LEU A 24 -17.30 -8.68 18.73
N PHE A 25 -16.06 -8.21 18.56
CA PHE A 25 -14.87 -9.03 18.70
C PHE A 25 -14.72 -9.64 20.11
N MET A 26 -15.03 -8.88 21.17
CA MET A 26 -15.09 -9.37 22.57
C MET A 26 -16.14 -10.45 22.78
N SER A 27 -17.21 -10.47 21.98
CA SER A 27 -18.33 -11.41 22.12
C SER A 27 -18.16 -12.73 21.37
N LEU A 28 -17.03 -12.91 20.66
CA LEU A 28 -16.82 -14.07 19.80
C LEU A 28 -16.72 -15.39 20.60
N PRO A 29 -17.34 -16.48 20.11
CA PRO A 29 -17.55 -17.71 20.89
C PRO A 29 -16.32 -18.62 21.04
N TYR A 30 -15.14 -18.16 20.63
CA TYR A 30 -13.96 -19.01 20.43
C TYR A 30 -13.08 -19.18 21.67
N ASP A 31 -13.20 -18.30 22.67
CA ASP A 31 -12.51 -18.42 23.96
C ASP A 31 -13.49 -18.79 25.09
N LYS A 32 -13.96 -20.04 25.07
CA LYS A 32 -14.84 -20.59 26.13
C LYS A 32 -14.18 -20.65 27.52
N MET A 33 -12.88 -20.39 27.63
CA MET A 33 -12.13 -20.52 28.88
C MET A 33 -11.68 -19.20 29.51
N THR A 34 -11.92 -18.04 28.89
CA THR A 34 -11.33 -16.81 29.44
C THR A 34 -12.12 -15.59 29.02
N ASN A 35 -12.77 -14.93 29.97
CA ASN A 35 -13.41 -13.62 29.80
C ASN A 35 -12.36 -12.51 29.55
N ILE A 36 -11.45 -12.69 28.59
CA ILE A 36 -10.32 -11.78 28.31
C ILE A 36 -10.83 -10.38 27.99
N GLY A 37 -11.91 -10.29 27.23
CA GLY A 37 -12.57 -9.01 26.94
C GLY A 37 -13.03 -8.27 28.21
N MET A 38 -13.35 -9.00 29.30
CA MET A 38 -13.68 -8.39 30.60
C MET A 38 -12.44 -8.08 31.45
N LEU A 39 -11.37 -8.87 31.31
CA LEU A 39 -10.14 -8.71 32.09
C LEU A 39 -9.24 -7.59 31.57
N LEU A 40 -9.28 -7.31 30.27
CA LEU A 40 -8.40 -6.31 29.63
C LEU A 40 -8.60 -4.89 30.17
N PRO A 41 -9.82 -4.38 30.40
CA PRO A 41 -10.02 -3.09 31.06
C PRO A 41 -9.39 -3.01 32.45
N PHE A 42 -9.43 -4.09 33.23
CA PHE A 42 -8.78 -4.12 34.55
C PHE A 42 -7.27 -4.08 34.43
N LEU A 43 -6.68 -4.86 33.51
CA LEU A 43 -5.25 -4.81 33.25
C LEU A 43 -4.79 -3.41 32.80
N TYR A 44 -5.58 -2.74 31.95
CA TYR A 44 -5.32 -1.36 31.54
C TYR A 44 -5.35 -0.38 32.72
N GLU A 45 -6.36 -0.46 33.57
CA GLU A 45 -6.50 0.41 34.74
C GLU A 45 -5.38 0.19 35.77
N GLU A 46 -5.05 -1.07 36.09
CA GLU A 46 -3.91 -1.41 36.95
C GLU A 46 -2.58 -0.89 36.36
N SER A 47 -2.41 -1.02 35.04
CA SER A 47 -1.21 -0.53 34.34
C SER A 47 -1.09 0.98 34.39
N ARG A 48 -2.20 1.72 34.17
CA ARG A 48 -2.20 3.17 34.25
C ARG A 48 -1.87 3.66 35.65
N ASN A 49 -2.59 3.15 36.65
CA ASN A 49 -2.44 3.58 38.04
C ASN A 49 -1.04 3.20 38.57
N GLY A 50 -0.58 1.97 38.29
CA GLY A 50 0.74 1.54 38.71
C GLY A 50 1.88 2.32 38.06
N TYR A 51 1.74 2.71 36.79
CA TYR A 51 2.74 3.56 36.13
C TYR A 51 2.79 4.97 36.75
N GLU A 52 1.63 5.56 37.07
CA GLU A 52 1.55 6.85 37.78
C GLU A 52 2.16 6.78 39.19
N GLU A 53 2.06 5.62 39.85
CA GLU A 53 2.65 5.33 41.16
C GLU A 53 4.14 4.96 41.10
N GLY A 54 4.71 4.82 39.90
CA GLY A 54 6.12 4.44 39.71
C GLY A 54 6.44 2.96 39.95
N LYS A 55 5.43 2.08 39.89
CA LYS A 55 5.59 0.63 40.00
C LYS A 55 6.31 0.04 38.78
N THR A 56 6.99 -1.07 38.99
CA THR A 56 7.57 -1.89 37.93
C THR A 56 6.49 -2.68 37.17
N PRO A 57 6.72 -3.05 35.90
CA PRO A 57 5.78 -3.89 35.15
C PRO A 57 5.45 -5.21 35.85
N GLU A 58 6.42 -5.82 36.52
CA GLU A 58 6.23 -7.05 37.29
C GLU A 58 5.24 -6.85 38.43
N GLU A 59 5.40 -5.77 39.22
CA GLU A 59 4.48 -5.44 40.32
C GLU A 59 3.05 -5.21 39.84
N ILE A 60 2.89 -4.47 38.73
CA ILE A 60 1.59 -4.19 38.11
C ILE A 60 0.90 -5.48 37.70
N VAL A 61 1.62 -6.37 37.00
CA VAL A 61 1.06 -7.62 36.50
C VAL A 61 0.72 -8.56 37.67
N GLU A 62 1.55 -8.62 38.70
CA GLU A 62 1.26 -9.38 39.92
C GLU A 62 0.02 -8.87 40.66
N GLU A 63 -0.13 -7.55 40.82
CA GLU A 63 -1.33 -6.94 41.41
C GLU A 63 -2.58 -7.25 40.58
N PHE A 64 -2.49 -7.16 39.24
CA PHE A 64 -3.58 -7.51 38.36
C PHE A 64 -4.04 -8.96 38.57
N PHE A 65 -3.11 -9.92 38.57
CA PHE A 65 -3.45 -11.32 38.78
C PHE A 65 -4.07 -11.56 40.15
N LYS A 66 -3.54 -10.91 41.20
CA LYS A 66 -4.02 -11.03 42.57
C LYS A 66 -5.42 -10.46 42.76
N ASN A 67 -5.72 -9.32 42.12
CA ASN A 67 -6.96 -8.57 42.36
C ASN A 67 -8.11 -9.02 41.45
N HIS A 68 -7.81 -9.48 40.24
CA HIS A 68 -8.82 -9.66 39.18
C HIS A 68 -8.92 -11.09 38.65
N THR A 69 -8.10 -12.04 39.13
CA THR A 69 -8.10 -13.43 38.65
C THR A 69 -7.97 -14.44 39.80
N ASP A 70 -8.44 -15.66 39.56
CA ASP A 70 -8.26 -16.79 40.50
C ASP A 70 -7.05 -17.68 40.13
N LEU A 71 -6.19 -17.25 39.21
CA LEU A 71 -5.10 -18.07 38.66
C LEU A 71 -3.98 -18.28 39.69
N GLN A 72 -3.56 -19.53 39.85
CA GLN A 72 -2.62 -19.92 40.91
C GLN A 72 -1.24 -20.34 40.38
N THR A 73 -1.18 -20.89 39.17
CA THR A 73 0.09 -21.39 38.60
C THR A 73 0.69 -20.39 37.62
N GLU A 74 2.02 -20.37 37.54
CA GLU A 74 2.73 -19.54 36.56
C GLU A 74 2.37 -19.89 35.11
N GLU A 75 2.13 -21.17 34.81
CA GLU A 75 1.69 -21.61 33.49
C GLU A 75 0.34 -20.98 33.09
N GLN A 76 -0.62 -20.93 34.02
CA GLN A 76 -1.91 -20.28 33.79
C GLN A 76 -1.79 -18.78 33.57
N LYS A 77 -0.95 -18.10 34.37
CA LYS A 77 -0.69 -16.66 34.22
C LYS A 77 -0.07 -16.35 32.87
N LEU A 78 0.97 -17.11 32.48
CA LEU A 78 1.62 -16.97 31.19
C LEU A 78 0.66 -17.22 30.03
N GLU A 79 -0.19 -18.25 30.11
CA GLU A 79 -1.22 -18.52 29.10
C GLU A 79 -2.17 -17.33 28.95
N LEU A 80 -2.63 -16.72 30.06
CA LEU A 80 -3.48 -15.52 29.99
C LEU A 80 -2.75 -14.36 29.32
N LEU A 81 -1.49 -14.07 29.70
CA LEU A 81 -0.72 -12.97 29.10
C LEU A 81 -0.54 -13.17 27.60
N PHE A 82 -0.24 -14.39 27.15
CA PHE A 82 -0.15 -14.67 25.71
C PHE A 82 -1.46 -14.42 24.98
N LYS A 83 -2.60 -14.82 25.56
CA LYS A 83 -3.90 -14.53 24.96
C LYS A 83 -4.23 -13.04 24.97
N VAL A 84 -3.85 -12.30 26.02
CA VAL A 84 -3.97 -10.84 26.09
C VAL A 84 -3.17 -10.18 24.97
N ILE A 85 -1.91 -10.59 24.75
CA ILE A 85 -1.08 -10.08 23.66
C ILE A 85 -1.75 -10.34 22.31
N GLN A 86 -2.17 -11.59 22.06
CA GLN A 86 -2.89 -11.96 20.84
C GLN A 86 -4.16 -11.11 20.64
N TYR A 87 -4.89 -10.86 21.71
CA TYR A 87 -6.09 -10.06 21.66
C TYR A 87 -5.78 -8.60 21.29
N ILE A 88 -4.80 -7.98 21.95
CA ILE A 88 -4.34 -6.60 21.64
C ILE A 88 -3.88 -6.50 20.20
N GLU A 89 -3.09 -7.46 19.69
CA GLU A 89 -2.64 -7.48 18.29
C GLU A 89 -3.82 -7.38 17.31
N ARG A 90 -4.94 -8.06 17.61
CA ARG A 90 -6.15 -8.08 16.77
C ARG A 90 -6.96 -6.79 16.91
N GLN A 91 -6.94 -6.17 18.08
CA GLN A 91 -7.52 -4.83 18.27
C GLN A 91 -6.78 -3.78 17.44
N VAL A 92 -5.44 -3.84 17.39
CA VAL A 92 -4.64 -2.95 16.53
C VAL A 92 -5.02 -3.15 15.06
N VAL A 93 -5.10 -4.39 14.58
CA VAL A 93 -5.55 -4.69 13.20
C VAL A 93 -6.94 -4.13 12.90
N LEU A 94 -7.88 -4.28 13.85
CA LEU A 94 -9.23 -3.75 13.70
C LEU A 94 -9.20 -2.22 13.63
N PHE A 95 -8.44 -1.58 14.51
CA PHE A 95 -8.28 -0.13 14.51
C PHE A 95 -7.71 0.37 13.18
N ASP A 96 -6.61 -0.24 12.70
CA ASP A 96 -5.98 0.08 11.42
C ASP A 96 -6.99 -0.05 10.27
N SER A 97 -7.78 -1.13 10.26
CA SER A 97 -8.79 -1.36 9.22
C SER A 97 -9.89 -0.30 9.21
N ILE A 98 -10.26 0.23 10.37
CA ILE A 98 -11.26 1.29 10.53
C ILE A 98 -10.67 2.64 10.13
N GLU A 99 -9.47 2.95 10.58
CA GLU A 99 -8.76 4.18 10.21
C GLU A 99 -8.56 4.25 8.70
N ASP A 100 -8.10 3.17 8.06
CA ASP A 100 -7.93 3.05 6.62
C ASP A 100 -9.25 3.24 5.85
N ALA A 101 -10.37 2.73 6.39
CA ALA A 101 -11.69 2.91 5.80
C ALA A 101 -12.19 4.37 5.98
N ALA A 102 -11.83 5.00 7.09
CA ALA A 102 -12.18 6.38 7.42
C ALA A 102 -11.29 7.41 6.71
N PHE A 103 -10.10 7.03 6.24
CA PHE A 103 -9.09 7.94 5.68
C PHE A 103 -9.64 8.93 4.65
N PRO A 104 -10.42 8.52 3.61
CA PRO A 104 -10.96 9.45 2.63
C PRO A 104 -11.97 10.46 3.21
N ASN A 105 -12.58 10.14 4.35
CA ASN A 105 -13.49 11.02 5.06
C ASN A 105 -12.74 11.94 6.03
N LEU A 106 -11.60 11.51 6.57
CA LEU A 106 -10.78 12.32 7.49
C LEU A 106 -9.94 13.37 6.77
N HIS A 107 -9.68 13.17 5.49
CA HIS A 107 -8.81 14.02 4.69
C HIS A 107 -9.57 14.65 3.51
N SER A 108 -9.45 15.97 3.37
CA SER A 108 -9.98 16.71 2.23
C SER A 108 -8.97 16.76 1.09
N GLU A 109 -9.44 16.85 -0.14
CA GLU A 109 -8.56 17.16 -1.28
C GLU A 109 -7.87 18.51 -1.16
N SER A 110 -8.38 19.44 -0.36
CA SER A 110 -7.82 20.77 -0.10
C SER A 110 -6.92 20.86 1.14
N ASP A 111 -6.69 19.74 1.83
CA ASP A 111 -5.81 19.72 3.00
C ASP A 111 -4.38 20.14 2.65
N SER A 112 -3.67 20.70 3.63
CA SER A 112 -2.27 21.07 3.45
C SER A 112 -1.43 19.84 3.04
N GLY A 113 -0.65 19.99 1.97
CA GLY A 113 0.18 18.91 1.43
C GLY A 113 -0.42 18.16 0.24
N THR A 114 -1.66 18.46 -0.16
CA THR A 114 -2.25 17.88 -1.38
C THR A 114 -1.87 18.67 -2.64
N VAL A 115 -1.98 18.02 -3.80
CA VAL A 115 -1.79 18.63 -5.13
C VAL A 115 -2.74 19.82 -5.34
N THR A 116 -4.01 19.69 -4.93
CA THR A 116 -5.01 20.75 -5.07
C THR A 116 -4.67 21.95 -4.20
N ASN A 117 -4.32 21.72 -2.93
CA ASN A 117 -3.92 22.80 -2.03
C ASN A 117 -2.67 23.54 -2.54
N LEU A 118 -1.68 22.80 -3.04
CA LEU A 118 -0.48 23.41 -3.63
C LEU A 118 -0.84 24.30 -4.83
N PHE A 119 -1.71 23.82 -5.71
CA PHE A 119 -2.18 24.61 -6.85
C PHE A 119 -2.90 25.88 -6.41
N GLU A 120 -3.91 25.77 -5.53
CA GLU A 120 -4.69 26.90 -5.03
C GLU A 120 -3.79 27.95 -4.37
N ARG A 121 -2.87 27.52 -3.51
CA ARG A 121 -1.90 28.43 -2.87
C ARG A 121 -0.99 29.10 -3.88
N SER A 122 -0.46 28.35 -4.85
CA SER A 122 0.40 28.91 -5.89
C SER A 122 -0.34 29.92 -6.78
N TYR A 123 -1.63 29.70 -7.02
CA TYR A 123 -2.48 30.60 -7.77
C TYR A 123 -2.78 31.89 -6.98
N GLN A 124 -3.16 31.76 -5.71
CA GLN A 124 -3.41 32.89 -4.80
C GLN A 124 -2.16 33.76 -4.62
N ASP A 125 -0.99 33.13 -4.48
CA ASP A 125 0.30 33.82 -4.32
C ASP A 125 0.88 34.37 -5.63
N GLN A 126 0.21 34.19 -6.78
CA GLN A 126 0.70 34.55 -8.12
C GLN A 126 2.05 33.89 -8.48
N LYS A 127 2.25 32.65 -8.03
CA LYS A 127 3.47 31.84 -8.24
C LYS A 127 3.24 30.60 -9.10
N LEU A 128 2.08 30.43 -9.70
CA LEU A 128 1.74 29.23 -10.49
C LEU A 128 2.78 28.93 -11.59
N GLU A 129 3.22 29.95 -12.35
CA GLU A 129 4.24 29.74 -13.39
C GLU A 129 5.59 29.33 -12.82
N LYS A 130 5.98 29.86 -11.65
CA LYS A 130 7.22 29.41 -10.98
C LYS A 130 7.13 27.96 -10.51
N VAL A 131 5.93 27.51 -10.11
CA VAL A 131 5.70 26.11 -9.77
C VAL A 131 5.80 25.24 -11.02
N ARG A 132 5.21 25.67 -12.15
CA ARG A 132 5.33 24.98 -13.44
C ARG A 132 6.78 24.86 -13.90
N GLU A 133 7.53 25.96 -13.89
CA GLU A 133 8.97 25.98 -14.19
C GLU A 133 9.72 24.98 -13.29
N LYS A 134 9.40 24.95 -12.00
CA LYS A 134 10.03 23.97 -11.10
C LYS A 134 9.60 22.52 -11.39
N LEU A 135 8.37 22.30 -11.86
CA LEU A 135 7.90 20.97 -12.26
C LEU A 135 8.53 20.48 -13.56
N GLU A 136 9.29 21.29 -14.30
CA GLU A 136 10.05 20.84 -15.48
C GLU A 136 11.30 20.02 -15.12
N ASP A 137 11.88 20.24 -13.94
CA ASP A 137 13.12 19.59 -13.47
C ASP A 137 12.96 18.87 -12.12
N PHE A 138 11.72 18.67 -11.67
CA PHE A 138 11.42 18.08 -10.37
C PHE A 138 11.08 16.60 -10.47
N THR A 139 11.82 15.78 -9.76
CA THR A 139 11.57 14.34 -9.65
C THR A 139 11.58 13.89 -8.20
N VAL A 140 10.60 13.07 -7.83
CA VAL A 140 10.59 12.31 -6.58
C VAL A 140 10.94 10.87 -6.87
N LYS A 141 11.97 10.34 -6.20
CA LYS A 141 12.32 8.91 -6.28
C LYS A 141 11.94 8.19 -4.99
N VAL A 142 10.94 7.32 -5.06
CA VAL A 142 10.49 6.48 -3.95
C VAL A 142 11.25 5.15 -4.01
N VAL A 143 12.11 4.90 -3.03
CA VAL A 143 12.92 3.68 -2.96
C VAL A 143 12.28 2.70 -1.98
N PHE A 144 11.87 1.55 -2.49
CA PHE A 144 11.35 0.46 -1.67
C PHE A 144 12.48 -0.33 -1.05
N THR A 145 12.40 -0.51 0.26
CA THR A 145 13.31 -1.32 1.06
C THR A 145 12.55 -2.49 1.67
N ALA A 146 13.24 -3.60 1.93
CA ALA A 146 12.66 -4.66 2.75
C ALA A 146 12.38 -4.08 4.14
N HIS A 147 11.19 -4.32 4.68
CA HIS A 147 10.92 -3.99 6.06
C HIS A 147 11.59 -5.06 6.93
N PRO A 148 12.50 -4.71 7.87
CA PRO A 148 13.26 -5.70 8.65
C PRO A 148 12.37 -6.66 9.45
N THR A 149 11.11 -6.27 9.69
CA THR A 149 10.05 -7.06 10.31
C THR A 149 8.70 -6.76 9.66
N GLN A 150 8.21 -7.58 8.73
CA GLN A 150 6.83 -7.41 8.25
C GLN A 150 5.87 -7.63 9.43
N PHE A 151 5.15 -6.57 9.84
CA PHE A 151 4.35 -6.57 11.09
C PHE A 151 3.20 -7.58 11.06
N TYR A 152 2.61 -7.82 9.87
CA TYR A 152 1.54 -8.78 9.67
C TYR A 152 1.79 -9.74 8.51
N PRO A 153 1.51 -11.04 8.67
CA PRO A 153 1.62 -12.00 7.57
C PRO A 153 0.57 -11.72 6.48
N SER A 154 0.81 -12.21 5.27
CA SER A 154 -0.04 -11.95 4.10
C SER A 154 -1.50 -12.38 4.29
N SER A 155 -1.76 -13.36 5.17
CA SER A 155 -3.12 -13.76 5.57
C SER A 155 -3.85 -12.65 6.33
N VAL A 156 -3.19 -12.00 7.29
CA VAL A 156 -3.76 -10.90 8.09
C VAL A 156 -3.94 -9.65 7.22
N GLN A 157 -3.00 -9.35 6.32
CA GLN A 157 -3.11 -8.23 5.39
C GLN A 157 -4.34 -8.33 4.46
N ARG A 158 -4.69 -9.55 4.02
CA ARG A 158 -5.92 -9.78 3.24
C ARG A 158 -7.17 -9.50 4.07
N ILE A 159 -7.17 -9.92 5.34
CA ILE A 159 -8.28 -9.66 6.26
C ILE A 159 -8.43 -8.15 6.50
N ILE A 160 -7.33 -7.40 6.65
CA ILE A 160 -7.36 -5.93 6.76
C ILE A 160 -8.03 -5.30 5.54
N GLN A 161 -7.63 -5.72 4.33
CA GLN A 161 -8.21 -5.19 3.09
C GLN A 161 -9.70 -5.52 2.95
N ASP A 162 -10.10 -6.74 3.31
CA ASP A 162 -11.50 -7.16 3.28
C ASP A 162 -12.33 -6.44 4.35
N LEU A 163 -11.77 -6.25 5.56
CA LEU A 163 -12.39 -5.48 6.64
C LEU A 163 -12.61 -4.04 6.22
N ARG A 164 -11.61 -3.39 5.62
CA ARG A 164 -11.74 -2.04 5.06
C ARG A 164 -12.91 -1.95 4.09
N GLY A 165 -13.05 -2.90 3.17
CA GLY A 165 -14.17 -2.95 2.23
C GLY A 165 -15.53 -3.15 2.91
N ALA A 166 -15.59 -4.04 3.90
CA ALA A 166 -16.80 -4.31 4.68
C ALA A 166 -17.21 -3.11 5.55
N ILE A 167 -16.26 -2.40 6.16
CA ILE A 167 -16.47 -1.17 6.95
C ILE A 167 -16.91 -0.02 6.04
N THR A 168 -16.32 0.12 4.85
CA THR A 168 -16.70 1.15 3.87
C THR A 168 -18.12 0.94 3.34
N SER A 169 -18.56 -0.31 3.24
CA SER A 169 -19.93 -0.67 2.81
C SER A 169 -20.92 -0.85 3.98
N ASP A 170 -20.48 -0.54 5.22
CA ASP A 170 -21.24 -0.74 6.46
C ASP A 170 -21.88 -2.14 6.60
N SER A 171 -21.20 -3.17 6.11
CA SER A 171 -21.67 -4.56 6.13
C SER A 171 -21.34 -5.26 7.44
N VAL A 172 -22.18 -5.10 8.47
CA VAL A 172 -21.98 -5.70 9.80
C VAL A 172 -21.81 -7.23 9.72
N THR A 173 -22.55 -7.92 8.86
CA THR A 173 -22.44 -9.38 8.69
C THR A 173 -21.08 -9.80 8.13
N GLN A 174 -20.53 -9.05 7.17
CA GLN A 174 -19.18 -9.35 6.65
C GLN A 174 -18.11 -9.02 7.68
N ILE A 175 -18.26 -7.90 8.40
CA ILE A 175 -17.35 -7.51 9.49
C ILE A 175 -17.30 -8.61 10.55
N ASP A 176 -18.46 -9.11 11.01
CA ASP A 176 -18.52 -10.19 11.99
C ASP A 176 -17.77 -11.45 11.50
N MET A 177 -18.03 -11.90 10.27
CA MET A 177 -17.32 -13.06 9.70
C MET A 177 -15.81 -12.85 9.60
N LEU A 178 -15.36 -11.66 9.20
CA LEU A 178 -13.94 -11.31 9.08
C LEU A 178 -13.26 -11.19 10.44
N LEU A 179 -13.95 -10.66 11.45
CA LEU A 179 -13.48 -10.65 12.84
C LEU A 179 -13.32 -12.06 13.39
N GLN A 180 -14.24 -12.97 13.07
CA GLN A 180 -14.11 -14.40 13.41
C GLN A 180 -12.91 -15.05 12.73
N GLN A 181 -12.66 -14.72 11.46
CA GLN A 181 -11.48 -15.17 10.74
C GLN A 181 -10.20 -14.61 11.36
N LEU A 182 -10.18 -13.32 11.70
CA LEU A 182 -9.05 -12.64 12.32
C LEU A 182 -8.69 -13.29 13.66
N GLY A 183 -9.69 -13.59 14.49
CA GLY A 183 -9.51 -14.28 15.77
C GLY A 183 -8.74 -15.60 15.64
N LYS A 184 -8.98 -16.36 14.56
CA LYS A 184 -8.37 -17.68 14.30
C LYS A 184 -7.08 -17.63 13.46
N THR A 185 -6.75 -16.49 12.88
CA THR A 185 -5.62 -16.38 11.97
C THR A 185 -4.32 -16.15 12.76
N PRO A 186 -3.24 -16.91 12.52
CA PRO A 186 -1.94 -16.66 13.14
C PRO A 186 -1.32 -15.34 12.68
N PHE A 187 -0.71 -14.61 13.62
CA PHE A 187 -0.02 -13.33 13.37
C PHE A 187 1.49 -13.48 13.19
N VAL A 188 2.01 -14.69 13.37
CA VAL A 188 3.45 -14.98 13.25
C VAL A 188 3.65 -16.02 12.16
N ASN A 189 4.57 -15.73 11.24
CA ASN A 189 5.03 -16.73 10.27
C ASN A 189 5.91 -17.76 10.99
N LYS A 190 5.70 -19.04 10.69
CA LYS A 190 6.51 -20.14 11.27
C LYS A 190 7.99 -20.07 10.88
N GLU A 191 8.27 -19.48 9.72
CA GLU A 191 9.62 -19.35 9.16
C GLU A 191 9.88 -17.89 8.77
N LYS A 192 11.13 -17.45 8.92
CA LYS A 192 11.57 -16.13 8.44
C LYS A 192 11.50 -16.12 6.90
N PRO A 193 10.96 -15.06 6.27
CA PRO A 193 10.93 -14.98 4.81
C PRO A 193 12.35 -15.00 4.22
N THR A 194 12.50 -15.62 3.05
CA THR A 194 13.74 -15.53 2.27
C THR A 194 13.84 -14.14 1.61
N PRO A 195 15.03 -13.71 1.16
CA PRO A 195 15.16 -12.44 0.41
C PRO A 195 14.25 -12.36 -0.83
N ILE A 196 13.95 -13.51 -1.45
CA ILE A 196 13.01 -13.59 -2.57
C ILE A 196 11.57 -13.36 -2.09
N ASP A 197 11.17 -13.93 -0.95
CA ASP A 197 9.82 -13.74 -0.41
C ASP A 197 9.56 -12.28 -0.04
N GLU A 198 10.55 -11.60 0.56
CA GLU A 198 10.49 -10.17 0.86
C GLU A 198 10.33 -9.34 -0.42
N ALA A 199 11.12 -9.65 -1.46
CA ALA A 199 10.99 -8.99 -2.75
C ALA A 199 9.62 -9.23 -3.40
N LEU A 200 9.13 -10.48 -3.42
CA LEU A 200 7.83 -10.82 -4.00
C LEU A 200 6.66 -10.15 -3.27
N SER A 201 6.75 -10.00 -1.94
CA SER A 201 5.79 -9.25 -1.14
C SER A 201 5.68 -7.80 -1.63
N ILE A 202 6.81 -7.10 -1.75
CA ILE A 202 6.83 -5.71 -2.20
C ILE A 202 6.45 -5.58 -3.68
N ILE A 203 6.84 -6.52 -4.54
CA ILE A 203 6.41 -6.57 -5.95
C ILE A 203 4.88 -6.69 -6.05
N SER A 204 4.24 -7.43 -5.14
CA SER A 204 2.78 -7.49 -5.08
C SER A 204 2.18 -6.11 -4.79
N TYR A 205 2.72 -5.35 -3.84
CA TYR A 205 2.29 -3.97 -3.59
C TYR A 205 2.52 -3.07 -4.81
N LEU A 206 3.67 -3.19 -5.47
CA LEU A 206 3.95 -2.45 -6.69
C LEU A 206 2.87 -2.69 -7.76
N ARG A 207 2.48 -3.95 -7.93
CA ARG A 207 1.52 -4.37 -8.96
C ARG A 207 0.08 -3.95 -8.65
N TYR A 208 -0.38 -4.16 -7.43
CA TYR A 208 -1.79 -4.04 -7.07
C TYR A 208 -2.16 -2.72 -6.38
N VAL A 209 -1.18 -1.94 -5.92
CA VAL A 209 -1.41 -0.65 -5.25
C VAL A 209 -0.70 0.45 -6.03
N TYR A 210 0.64 0.43 -6.04
CA TYR A 210 1.41 1.57 -6.55
C TYR A 210 1.26 1.80 -8.04
N TYR A 211 1.04 0.75 -8.84
CA TYR A 211 0.73 0.93 -10.26
C TYR A 211 -0.42 1.91 -10.42
N ASP A 212 -1.58 1.62 -9.83
CA ASP A 212 -2.77 2.45 -9.92
C ASP A 212 -2.57 3.82 -9.27
N THR A 213 -2.09 3.86 -8.02
CA THR A 213 -1.88 5.08 -7.24
C THR A 213 -0.94 6.08 -7.93
N ILE A 214 0.19 5.64 -8.48
CA ILE A 214 1.16 6.52 -9.14
C ILE A 214 0.55 7.09 -10.42
N GLY A 215 -0.11 6.26 -11.24
CA GLY A 215 -0.72 6.77 -12.47
C GLY A 215 -1.90 7.71 -12.21
N GLU A 216 -2.65 7.51 -11.13
CA GLU A 216 -3.70 8.45 -10.69
C GLU A 216 -3.11 9.76 -10.19
N LEU A 217 -2.06 9.71 -9.37
CA LEU A 217 -1.36 10.90 -8.88
C LEU A 217 -0.73 11.69 -10.04
N PHE A 218 -0.05 11.01 -10.97
CA PHE A 218 0.50 11.63 -12.18
C PHE A 218 -0.60 12.32 -12.98
N THR A 219 -1.72 11.62 -13.22
CA THR A 219 -2.87 12.19 -13.94
C THR A 219 -3.43 13.41 -13.22
N LYS A 220 -3.50 13.37 -11.88
CA LYS A 220 -3.96 14.49 -11.05
C LYS A 220 -3.02 15.70 -11.20
N ILE A 221 -1.71 15.53 -11.06
CA ILE A 221 -0.73 16.60 -11.23
C ILE A 221 -0.81 17.17 -12.66
N LYS A 222 -0.83 16.30 -13.68
CA LYS A 222 -0.90 16.69 -15.10
C LYS A 222 -2.15 17.52 -15.40
N LYS A 223 -3.32 17.10 -14.88
CA LYS A 223 -4.58 17.85 -15.05
C LYS A 223 -4.61 19.16 -14.26
N THR A 224 -4.07 19.17 -13.04
CA THR A 224 -4.11 20.34 -12.17
C THR A 224 -3.14 21.43 -12.63
N PHE A 225 -1.91 21.08 -13.00
CA PHE A 225 -0.88 22.05 -13.39
C PHE A 225 -0.77 22.25 -14.91
N GLY A 226 -1.29 21.34 -15.73
CA GLY A 226 -1.22 21.42 -17.20
C GLY A 226 -1.82 22.70 -17.78
N SER A 227 -1.25 23.18 -18.88
CA SER A 227 -1.77 24.31 -19.67
C SER A 227 -1.37 24.20 -21.15
N SER A 228 -1.75 25.19 -21.97
CA SER A 228 -1.28 25.28 -23.36
C SER A 228 0.23 25.51 -23.50
N HIS A 229 0.90 25.98 -22.45
CA HIS A 229 2.32 26.32 -22.45
C HIS A 229 3.15 25.46 -21.49
N PHE A 230 2.52 24.52 -20.78
CA PHE A 230 3.20 23.66 -19.83
C PHE A 230 2.63 22.24 -19.90
N HIS A 231 3.52 21.29 -20.13
CA HIS A 231 3.26 19.86 -20.09
C HIS A 231 4.12 19.24 -19.00
N LEU A 232 3.50 18.42 -18.15
CA LEU A 232 4.22 17.70 -17.11
C LEU A 232 5.11 16.64 -17.74
N HIS A 233 6.40 16.61 -17.38
CA HIS A 233 7.29 15.55 -17.84
C HIS A 233 6.94 14.21 -17.19
N GLU A 234 7.22 13.12 -17.91
CA GLU A 234 6.83 11.76 -17.54
C GLU A 234 7.63 11.20 -16.36
N ASP A 235 8.80 11.80 -16.06
CA ASP A 235 9.74 11.37 -15.01
C ASP A 235 9.53 12.00 -13.62
N ILE A 236 8.36 12.58 -13.35
CA ILE A 236 8.11 13.28 -12.07
C ILE A 236 8.12 12.33 -10.86
N ILE A 237 7.73 11.08 -11.06
CA ILE A 237 7.76 10.03 -10.03
C ILE A 237 8.59 8.86 -10.54
N GLN A 238 9.66 8.54 -9.84
CA GLN A 238 10.50 7.38 -10.09
C GLN A 238 10.41 6.38 -8.94
N LEU A 239 10.51 5.10 -9.27
CA LEU A 239 10.65 4.05 -8.27
C LEU A 239 12.08 3.53 -8.21
N GLY A 240 12.54 3.19 -7.02
CA GLY A 240 13.73 2.39 -6.77
C GLY A 240 13.37 1.14 -6.00
N PHE A 241 14.15 0.08 -6.15
CA PHE A 241 13.86 -1.20 -5.50
C PHE A 241 15.16 -1.83 -4.99
N TRP A 242 15.26 -2.00 -3.67
CA TRP A 242 16.41 -2.62 -3.01
C TRP A 242 16.30 -4.12 -2.73
N PRO A 243 15.12 -4.70 -2.41
CA PRO A 243 15.03 -6.12 -2.10
C PRO A 243 15.62 -6.99 -3.21
N GLY A 244 16.56 -7.88 -2.88
CA GLY A 244 17.27 -8.71 -3.86
C GLY A 244 18.42 -8.02 -4.63
N GLY A 245 18.59 -6.70 -4.48
CA GLY A 245 19.70 -5.93 -5.06
C GLY A 245 20.71 -5.43 -4.03
N ASP A 246 20.25 -5.02 -2.85
CA ASP A 246 21.12 -4.60 -1.74
C ASP A 246 21.74 -5.83 -1.04
N ARG A 247 23.08 -5.86 -0.99
CA ARG A 247 23.87 -6.97 -0.45
C ARG A 247 24.59 -6.62 0.85
N ASP A 248 24.48 -5.38 1.31
CA ASP A 248 25.23 -4.93 2.47
C ASP A 248 24.82 -5.74 3.72
N GLY A 249 25.78 -6.45 4.31
CA GLY A 249 25.57 -7.31 5.47
C GLY A 249 24.68 -8.56 5.28
N ASN A 250 24.23 -8.87 4.05
CA ASN A 250 23.29 -9.98 3.80
C ASN A 250 23.82 -11.02 2.78
N PRO A 251 24.44 -12.14 3.23
CA PRO A 251 25.02 -13.13 2.33
C PRO A 251 23.97 -13.94 1.53
N PHE A 252 22.69 -13.83 1.88
CA PHE A 252 21.60 -14.53 1.19
C PHE A 252 21.14 -13.81 -0.09
N VAL A 253 21.61 -12.58 -0.34
CA VAL A 253 21.33 -11.85 -1.59
C VAL A 253 22.40 -12.19 -2.63
N THR A 254 22.19 -13.33 -3.32
CA THR A 254 23.10 -13.82 -4.36
C THR A 254 22.80 -13.22 -5.73
N ALA A 255 23.68 -13.42 -6.73
CA ALA A 255 23.42 -13.02 -8.11
C ALA A 255 22.16 -13.67 -8.71
N ASP A 256 21.90 -14.93 -8.37
CA ASP A 256 20.69 -15.63 -8.81
C ASP A 256 19.43 -15.03 -8.19
N VAL A 257 19.49 -14.61 -6.91
CA VAL A 257 18.41 -13.87 -6.26
C VAL A 257 18.15 -12.54 -6.98
N THR A 258 19.21 -11.75 -7.25
CA THR A 258 19.08 -10.47 -7.96
C THR A 258 18.45 -10.66 -9.34
N LYS A 259 18.92 -11.65 -10.12
CA LYS A 259 18.38 -11.97 -11.44
C LYS A 259 16.90 -12.36 -11.36
N ARG A 260 16.55 -13.25 -10.44
CA ARG A 260 15.16 -13.70 -10.25
C ARG A 260 14.25 -12.54 -9.86
N VAL A 261 14.67 -11.65 -8.97
CA VAL A 261 13.88 -10.48 -8.59
C VAL A 261 13.67 -9.53 -9.79
N ALA A 262 14.69 -9.34 -10.63
CA ALA A 262 14.54 -8.54 -11.85
C ALA A 262 13.52 -9.16 -12.84
N GLU A 263 13.53 -10.49 -12.99
CA GLU A 263 12.54 -11.22 -13.80
C GLU A 263 11.12 -11.07 -13.24
N GLU A 264 10.95 -11.11 -11.92
CA GLU A 264 9.66 -10.93 -11.25
C GLU A 264 9.15 -9.48 -11.36
N LEU A 265 10.02 -8.47 -11.25
CA LEU A 265 9.69 -7.07 -11.50
C LEU A 265 9.21 -6.86 -12.94
N ARG A 266 9.93 -7.42 -13.92
CA ARG A 266 9.52 -7.40 -15.34
C ARG A 266 8.17 -8.09 -15.54
N SER A 267 7.99 -9.26 -14.95
CA SER A 267 6.73 -10.02 -15.04
C SER A 267 5.57 -9.24 -14.42
N ALA A 268 5.78 -8.58 -13.27
CA ALA A 268 4.78 -7.81 -12.57
C ALA A 268 4.30 -6.60 -13.39
N ILE A 269 5.22 -5.80 -13.95
CA ILE A 269 4.83 -4.63 -14.74
C ILE A 269 4.09 -5.02 -16.03
N LEU A 270 4.54 -6.08 -16.73
CA LEU A 270 3.84 -6.56 -17.92
C LEU A 270 2.43 -7.04 -17.58
N LYS A 271 2.27 -7.73 -16.44
CA LYS A 271 0.94 -8.11 -15.93
C LYS A 271 0.08 -6.90 -15.58
N SER A 272 0.65 -5.82 -15.05
CA SER A 272 -0.07 -4.55 -14.82
C SER A 272 -0.54 -3.91 -16.12
N TYR A 273 0.34 -3.80 -17.12
CA TYR A 273 -0.03 -3.30 -18.45
C TYR A 273 -1.10 -4.16 -19.10
N TYR A 274 -0.96 -5.49 -19.06
CA TYR A 274 -1.94 -6.41 -19.62
C TYR A 274 -3.32 -6.26 -18.95
N SER A 275 -3.36 -6.20 -17.62
CA SER A 275 -4.61 -5.97 -16.87
C SER A 275 -5.24 -4.61 -17.19
N HIS A 276 -4.45 -3.53 -17.26
CA HIS A 276 -4.94 -2.20 -17.60
C HIS A 276 -5.47 -2.14 -19.04
N LEU A 277 -4.73 -2.73 -19.98
CA LEU A 277 -5.14 -2.84 -21.38
C LEU A 277 -6.47 -3.58 -21.52
N LYS A 278 -6.66 -4.68 -20.80
CA LYS A 278 -7.93 -5.43 -20.76
C LYS A 278 -9.10 -4.58 -20.29
N PHE A 279 -8.87 -3.65 -19.36
CA PHE A 279 -9.89 -2.72 -18.89
C PHE A 279 -10.27 -1.71 -19.99
N ILE A 280 -9.28 -1.00 -20.57
CA ILE A 280 -9.56 0.06 -21.57
C ILE A 280 -10.13 -0.49 -22.88
N ARG A 281 -9.74 -1.70 -23.30
CA ARG A 281 -10.27 -2.39 -24.50
C ARG A 281 -11.79 -2.58 -24.46
N ARG A 282 -12.40 -2.64 -23.27
CA ARG A 282 -13.87 -2.72 -23.12
C ARG A 282 -14.61 -1.45 -23.55
N ARG A 283 -13.90 -0.33 -23.69
CA ARG A 283 -14.44 0.97 -24.12
C ARG A 283 -13.89 1.39 -25.49
N LEU A 284 -12.65 1.02 -25.79
CA LEU A 284 -11.97 1.28 -27.05
C LEU A 284 -12.25 0.20 -28.11
N SER A 285 -13.54 -0.09 -28.34
CA SER A 285 -13.99 -1.15 -29.27
C SER A 285 -14.15 -0.69 -30.71
N PHE A 286 -13.61 0.48 -31.07
CA PHE A 286 -13.74 1.07 -32.38
C PHE A 286 -12.91 0.31 -33.43
N ARG A 287 -13.34 0.37 -34.70
CA ARG A 287 -12.61 -0.22 -35.82
C ARG A 287 -11.23 0.43 -35.97
N GLY A 288 -10.22 -0.37 -36.27
CA GLY A 288 -8.81 0.02 -36.30
C GLY A 288 -8.18 0.01 -34.91
N VAL A 289 -8.82 0.67 -33.93
CA VAL A 289 -8.33 0.75 -32.55
C VAL A 289 -8.35 -0.62 -31.86
N SER A 290 -9.46 -1.35 -31.97
CA SER A 290 -9.64 -2.65 -31.32
C SER A 290 -8.61 -3.68 -31.81
N GLU A 291 -8.30 -3.67 -33.11
CA GLU A 291 -7.32 -4.54 -33.74
C GLU A 291 -5.90 -4.24 -33.22
N VAL A 292 -5.50 -2.97 -33.16
CA VAL A 292 -4.20 -2.54 -32.62
C VAL A 292 -4.05 -2.95 -31.15
N LEU A 293 -5.07 -2.68 -30.33
CA LEU A 293 -5.03 -3.02 -28.90
C LEU A 293 -5.14 -4.52 -28.64
N THR A 294 -5.76 -5.29 -29.55
CA THR A 294 -5.78 -6.75 -29.49
C THR A 294 -4.40 -7.31 -29.77
N GLN A 295 -3.73 -6.80 -30.81
CA GLN A 295 -2.35 -7.20 -31.10
C GLN A 295 -1.42 -6.92 -29.92
N LEU A 296 -1.50 -5.71 -29.33
CA LEU A 296 -0.71 -5.36 -28.14
C LEU A 296 -1.02 -6.30 -26.96
N SER A 297 -2.29 -6.67 -26.78
CA SER A 297 -2.70 -7.62 -25.73
C SER A 297 -2.08 -8.99 -25.94
N ASP A 298 -2.00 -9.47 -27.18
CA ASP A 298 -1.42 -10.76 -27.52
C ASP A 298 0.11 -10.74 -27.37
N ASP A 299 0.75 -9.63 -27.73
CA ASP A 299 2.19 -9.42 -27.55
C ASP A 299 2.57 -9.42 -26.06
N LEU A 300 1.81 -8.70 -25.23
CA LEU A 300 1.96 -8.74 -23.77
C LEU A 300 1.74 -10.14 -23.19
N TYR A 301 0.71 -10.85 -23.66
CA TYR A 301 0.45 -12.22 -23.21
C TYR A 301 1.64 -13.14 -23.51
N ARG A 302 2.16 -13.12 -24.74
CA ARG A 302 3.33 -13.91 -25.11
C ARG A 302 4.58 -13.50 -24.32
N ALA A 303 4.78 -12.21 -24.06
CA ALA A 303 5.91 -11.75 -23.26
C ALA A 303 5.86 -12.22 -21.80
N ILE A 304 4.65 -12.38 -21.24
CA ILE A 304 4.43 -12.85 -19.86
C ILE A 304 4.61 -14.38 -19.76
N PHE A 305 4.09 -15.14 -20.72
CA PHE A 305 3.95 -16.61 -20.59
C PHE A 305 4.88 -17.42 -21.49
N ASN A 306 5.33 -16.86 -22.62
CA ASN A 306 6.14 -17.57 -23.62
C ASN A 306 7.59 -17.08 -23.67
N GLY A 307 7.93 -16.02 -22.92
CA GLY A 307 9.29 -15.46 -22.87
C GLY A 307 9.62 -14.49 -24.00
N ASP A 308 8.63 -14.07 -24.79
CA ASP A 308 8.83 -13.06 -25.84
C ASP A 308 9.35 -11.73 -25.23
N ILE A 309 10.14 -11.01 -26.02
CA ILE A 309 10.66 -9.70 -25.63
C ILE A 309 9.72 -8.63 -26.19
N ILE A 310 9.18 -7.82 -25.29
CA ILE A 310 8.46 -6.58 -25.60
C ILE A 310 9.11 -5.46 -24.81
N THR A 311 9.37 -4.34 -25.48
CA THR A 311 9.96 -3.14 -24.88
C THR A 311 8.88 -2.12 -24.52
N ALA A 312 9.23 -1.13 -23.71
CA ALA A 312 8.33 -0.01 -23.45
C ALA A 312 8.03 0.78 -24.73
N GLU A 313 9.02 0.92 -25.63
CA GLU A 313 8.86 1.56 -26.93
C GLU A 313 7.83 0.83 -27.81
N ASP A 314 7.81 -0.50 -27.81
CA ASP A 314 6.83 -1.29 -28.57
C ASP A 314 5.39 -1.04 -28.06
N ILE A 315 5.23 -0.99 -26.73
CA ILE A 315 3.93 -0.72 -26.08
C ILE A 315 3.45 0.69 -26.42
N LEU A 316 4.33 1.69 -26.27
CA LEU A 316 4.01 3.10 -26.55
C LEU A 316 3.69 3.33 -28.02
N LYS A 317 4.44 2.70 -28.94
CA LYS A 317 4.15 2.79 -30.37
C LYS A 317 2.75 2.27 -30.72
N LYS A 318 2.31 1.19 -30.07
CA LYS A 318 0.94 0.67 -30.25
C LYS A 318 -0.11 1.57 -29.64
N ALA A 319 0.17 2.20 -28.49
CA ALA A 319 -0.71 3.22 -27.92
C ALA A 319 -0.83 4.43 -28.86
N ASP A 320 0.28 4.96 -29.40
CA ASP A 320 0.29 6.10 -30.33
C ASP A 320 -0.43 5.78 -31.65
N GLU A 321 -0.33 4.54 -32.14
CA GLU A 321 -1.07 4.06 -33.31
C GLU A 321 -2.59 4.10 -33.05
N ALA A 322 -3.04 3.56 -31.91
CA ALA A 322 -4.43 3.60 -31.50
C ALA A 322 -4.93 5.04 -31.27
N GLU A 323 -4.10 5.91 -30.70
CA GLU A 323 -4.41 7.32 -30.44
C GLU A 323 -4.68 8.07 -31.74
N LYS A 324 -3.82 7.91 -32.75
CA LYS A 324 -4.01 8.53 -34.07
C LYS A 324 -5.34 8.14 -34.70
N ILE A 325 -5.72 6.87 -34.60
CA ILE A 325 -6.99 6.37 -35.13
C ILE A 325 -8.16 6.99 -34.35
N LEU A 326 -8.08 7.06 -33.02
CA LEU A 326 -9.12 7.70 -32.19
C LEU A 326 -9.32 9.17 -32.55
N VAL A 327 -8.23 9.93 -32.70
CA VAL A 327 -8.28 11.37 -33.01
C VAL A 327 -8.83 11.61 -34.40
N ASN A 328 -8.36 10.87 -35.40
CA ASN A 328 -8.71 11.11 -36.81
C ASN A 328 -10.05 10.52 -37.22
N GLU A 329 -10.44 9.37 -36.67
CA GLU A 329 -11.59 8.58 -37.17
C GLU A 329 -12.73 8.45 -36.16
N HIS A 330 -12.48 8.66 -34.86
CA HIS A 330 -13.47 8.41 -33.80
C HIS A 330 -13.68 9.59 -32.85
N ASN A 331 -13.41 10.82 -33.31
CA ASN A 331 -13.66 12.07 -32.57
C ASN A 331 -13.03 12.11 -31.16
N SER A 332 -11.89 11.43 -30.97
CA SER A 332 -11.19 11.34 -29.67
C SER A 332 -12.03 10.72 -28.54
N LEU A 333 -13.04 9.91 -28.86
CA LEU A 333 -13.86 9.24 -27.83
C LEU A 333 -13.00 8.32 -26.95
N PHE A 334 -13.07 8.52 -25.63
CA PHE A 334 -12.28 7.81 -24.63
C PHE A 334 -10.75 7.94 -24.77
N LEU A 335 -10.28 9.01 -25.44
CA LEU A 335 -8.85 9.30 -25.59
C LEU A 335 -8.14 9.39 -24.22
N ASP A 336 -8.83 9.89 -23.20
CA ASP A 336 -8.31 10.00 -21.83
C ASP A 336 -7.91 8.65 -21.23
N LEU A 337 -8.64 7.58 -21.54
CA LEU A 337 -8.30 6.22 -21.10
C LEU A 337 -6.99 5.73 -21.74
N LEU A 338 -6.82 5.99 -23.04
CA LEU A 338 -5.61 5.61 -23.75
C LEU A 338 -4.41 6.46 -23.34
N ALA A 339 -4.61 7.78 -23.18
CA ALA A 339 -3.59 8.69 -22.67
C ALA A 339 -3.12 8.28 -21.27
N ASN A 340 -4.04 7.88 -20.37
CA ASN A 340 -3.66 7.38 -19.05
C ASN A 340 -2.84 6.07 -19.13
N PHE A 341 -3.19 5.15 -20.04
CA PHE A 341 -2.39 3.95 -20.29
C PHE A 341 -1.00 4.29 -20.80
N ARG A 342 -0.90 5.22 -21.75
CA ARG A 342 0.37 5.70 -22.33
C ARG A 342 1.26 6.37 -21.28
N ASP A 343 0.70 7.30 -20.49
CA ASP A 343 1.40 8.01 -19.41
C ASP A 343 2.00 7.02 -18.40
N ARG A 344 1.27 5.96 -18.04
CA ARG A 344 1.78 4.87 -17.18
C ARG A 344 2.88 4.06 -17.87
N GLY A 345 2.80 3.87 -19.19
CA GLY A 345 3.88 3.28 -19.98
C GLY A 345 5.19 4.07 -19.84
N GLU A 346 5.11 5.39 -19.93
CA GLU A 346 6.27 6.28 -19.84
C GLU A 346 6.83 6.38 -18.41
N ASN A 347 5.98 6.63 -17.39
CA ASN A 347 6.41 6.76 -15.99
C ASN A 347 7.15 5.50 -15.47
N PHE A 348 6.65 4.31 -15.84
CA PHE A 348 7.21 3.05 -15.34
C PHE A 348 8.41 2.54 -16.16
N ARG A 349 8.61 3.05 -17.39
CA ARG A 349 9.80 2.76 -18.22
C ARG A 349 11.08 3.10 -17.47
N ASN A 350 11.15 4.30 -16.89
CA ASN A 350 12.35 4.82 -16.23
C ASN A 350 12.50 4.35 -14.77
N SER A 351 11.40 3.89 -14.17
CA SER A 351 11.36 3.42 -12.78
C SER A 351 11.92 2.00 -12.59
N LEU A 352 11.72 1.09 -13.54
CA LEU A 352 12.12 -0.32 -13.38
C LEU A 352 13.55 -0.62 -13.90
N CYS A 353 14.13 0.29 -14.68
CA CYS A 353 15.53 0.18 -15.13
C CYS A 353 16.55 0.51 -14.03
N ASN A 354 16.12 1.05 -12.89
CA ASN A 354 16.98 1.52 -11.80
C ASN A 354 17.04 0.59 -10.58
N ALA A 355 16.62 -0.68 -10.73
CA ALA A 355 16.76 -1.68 -9.68
C ALA A 355 18.24 -2.10 -9.55
N GLY A 356 18.90 -1.56 -8.51
CA GLY A 356 20.20 -2.06 -8.06
C GLY A 356 21.43 -1.37 -8.65
N TYR A 357 21.79 -0.20 -8.10
CA TYR A 357 23.19 0.14 -7.85
C TYR A 357 23.26 1.17 -6.72
N SER A 358 24.02 0.87 -5.67
CA SER A 358 24.30 1.83 -4.59
C SER A 358 25.47 2.72 -5.06
N PRO A 359 25.28 4.03 -5.27
CA PRO A 359 26.36 4.91 -5.71
C PRO A 359 27.25 5.25 -4.51
N GLY A 360 28.12 4.30 -4.12
CA GLY A 360 28.96 4.47 -2.93
C GLY A 360 30.19 3.56 -2.84
N GLN A 361 30.48 2.74 -3.86
CA GLN A 361 31.67 1.88 -3.87
C GLN A 361 32.44 2.00 -5.19
N GLN A 362 33.06 3.17 -5.39
CA GLN A 362 34.30 3.30 -6.12
C GLN A 362 35.27 4.09 -5.23
N ASP A 363 36.50 3.58 -5.12
CA ASP A 363 37.67 4.13 -4.40
C ASP A 363 37.72 4.00 -2.87
N SER A 364 38.04 2.79 -2.39
CA SER A 364 38.86 2.66 -1.16
C SER A 364 39.67 1.36 -1.07
N SER A 365 40.12 0.79 -2.19
CA SER A 365 40.98 -0.41 -2.16
C SER A 365 42.03 -0.41 -3.27
N GLU A 366 42.76 0.69 -3.42
CA GLU A 366 44.12 0.67 -3.97
C GLU A 366 44.99 1.62 -3.13
N SER A 367 45.52 1.09 -2.03
CA SER A 367 46.73 1.59 -1.38
C SER A 367 47.29 0.52 -0.44
N HIS A 368 47.96 -0.47 -1.02
CA HIS A 368 49.14 -1.11 -0.44
C HIS A 368 50.02 -1.72 -1.54
#